data_AF-A0A1X7FAH8-F1
#
_entry.id   AF-A0A1X7FAH8-F1
#
_cell.length_a   1.000
_cell.length_b   1.000
_cell.length_c   1.000
_cell.angle_alpha   90.00
_cell.angle_beta   90.00
_cell.angle_gamma   90.00
#
_symmetry.space_group_name_H-M   'P 1'
#
loop_
_entity.id
_entity.type
_entity.pdbx_description
1 polymer ?
#
loop_
_entity_poly.entity_id
_entity_poly.type
_entity_poly.pdbx_seq_one_letter_code
_entity_poly.pdbx_strand_id
1 'polypeptide(L)'
;MPGKLNVAFWNYDVTRLLTEGTVRIEGVEASFHSVRIVPEIFEAMIRRRAYDVSELGMTYFLRTFHHEWHSPFVAIPVFLASRFGMGQSTSTIIRCILS
;
A
#
# COMPACT_ATOMS: atom_id res chain seq x y z
N MET A 1 -23.76 1.74 -5.50
CA MET A 1 -23.22 1.56 -4.13
C MET A 1 -21.76 2.00 -4.15
N PRO A 2 -21.29 2.78 -3.16
CA PRO A 2 -19.86 3.10 -3.08
C PRO A 2 -19.06 1.79 -3.01
N GLY A 3 -17.96 1.71 -3.77
CA GLY A 3 -17.08 0.55 -3.74
C GLY A 3 -16.37 0.45 -2.38
N LYS A 4 -16.18 -0.76 -1.86
CA LYS A 4 -15.35 -0.97 -0.66
C LYS A 4 -13.88 -0.93 -1.06
N LEU A 5 -13.05 -0.25 -0.27
CA LEU A 5 -11.62 -0.12 -0.54
C LEU A 5 -10.82 -0.42 0.73
N ASN A 6 -10.05 -1.50 0.74
CA ASN A 6 -9.14 -1.85 1.84
C ASN A 6 -7.75 -1.33 1.53
N VAL A 7 -7.27 -0.41 2.38
CA VAL A 7 -5.98 0.24 2.22
C VAL A 7 -5.08 -0.12 3.40
N ALA A 8 -3.87 -0.63 3.14
CA ALA A 8 -2.91 -0.96 4.18
C ALA A 8 -1.61 -0.15 4.08
N PHE A 9 -1.28 0.56 5.14
CA PHE A 9 -0.01 1.26 5.28
C PHE A 9 0.36 1.42 6.76
N TRP A 10 1.64 1.65 7.02
CA TRP A 10 2.15 1.93 8.33
C TRP A 10 1.72 3.31 8.81
N ASN A 11 1.63 3.48 10.13
CA ASN A 11 1.10 4.69 10.72
C ASN A 11 2.09 5.86 10.61
N TYR A 12 2.11 6.54 9.46
CA TYR A 12 2.87 7.76 9.23
C TYR A 12 2.05 9.00 9.61
N ASP A 13 2.75 10.06 10.04
CA ASP A 13 2.11 11.35 10.34
C ASP A 13 1.36 11.91 9.12
N VAL A 14 1.88 11.70 7.91
CA VAL A 14 1.27 12.21 6.65
C VAL A 14 -0.02 11.47 6.27
N THR A 15 -0.21 10.24 6.74
CA THR A 15 -1.40 9.43 6.49
C THR A 15 -2.42 9.49 7.62
N ARG A 16 -2.07 10.16 8.73
CA ARG A 16 -2.89 10.18 9.96
C ARG A 16 -4.30 10.71 9.75
N LEU A 17 -4.45 11.76 8.93
CA LEU A 17 -5.75 12.37 8.63
C LEU A 17 -6.71 11.42 7.88
N LEU A 18 -6.17 10.44 7.14
CA LEU A 18 -6.96 9.39 6.50
C LEU A 18 -7.45 8.38 7.53
N THR A 19 -6.57 7.92 8.41
CA THR A 19 -6.92 6.94 9.46
C THR A 19 -7.86 7.50 10.51
N GLU A 20 -7.78 8.80 10.81
CA GLU A 20 -8.69 9.50 11.73
C GLU A 20 -10.05 9.85 11.08
N GLY A 21 -10.18 9.68 9.75
CA GLY A 21 -11.42 9.94 9.03
C GLY A 21 -11.71 11.42 8.76
N THR A 22 -10.77 12.32 9.08
CA THR A 22 -10.82 13.74 8.78
C THR A 22 -10.80 13.99 7.27
N VAL A 23 -10.03 13.18 6.54
CA VAL A 23 -10.02 13.16 5.07
C VAL A 23 -10.66 11.85 4.62
N ARG A 24 -11.63 11.94 3.70
CA ARG A 24 -12.32 10.78 3.11
C ARG A 24 -12.04 10.69 1.63
N ILE A 25 -12.01 9.47 1.11
CA ILE A 25 -11.91 9.22 -0.33
C ILE A 25 -13.34 9.29 -0.90
N GLU A 26 -13.59 10.22 -1.81
CA GLU A 26 -14.91 10.36 -2.41
C GLU A 26 -15.31 9.11 -3.21
N GLY A 27 -16.59 8.71 -3.09
CA GLY A 27 -17.15 7.61 -3.88
C GLY A 27 -16.82 6.18 -3.39
N VAL A 28 -16.03 6.02 -2.33
CA VAL A 28 -15.68 4.70 -1.78
C VAL A 28 -15.82 4.64 -0.25
N GLU A 29 -16.10 3.44 0.25
CA GLU A 29 -16.04 3.12 1.67
C GLU A 29 -14.63 2.57 1.97
N ALA A 30 -13.72 3.46 2.39
CA ALA A 30 -12.34 3.11 2.66
C ALA A 30 -12.14 2.58 4.09
N SER A 31 -11.48 1.43 4.22
CA SER A 31 -11.01 0.87 5.49
C SER A 31 -9.49 0.89 5.53
N PHE A 32 -8.92 1.48 6.57
CA PHE A 32 -7.48 1.62 6.74
C PHE A 32 -6.95 0.61 7.74
N HIS A 33 -5.90 -0.11 7.34
CA HIS A 33 -5.26 -1.16 8.12
C HIS A 33 -3.80 -0.82 8.35
N SER A 34 -3.32 -1.00 9.58
CA SER A 34 -1.90 -0.86 9.90
C SER A 34 -1.46 -2.01 10.80
N VAL A 35 -0.19 -2.36 10.71
CA VAL A 35 0.45 -3.42 11.50
C VAL A 35 1.70 -2.89 12.16
N ARG A 36 2.26 -3.64 13.12
CA ARG A 36 3.47 -3.21 13.83
C ARG A 36 4.71 -3.19 12.94
N ILE A 37 4.79 -4.12 11.97
CA ILE A 37 5.97 -4.34 11.14
C ILE A 37 5.58 -4.30 9.66
N VAL A 38 6.07 -3.29 8.93
CA VAL A 38 5.70 -3.03 7.52
C VAL A 38 5.81 -4.26 6.59
N PRO A 39 6.88 -5.09 6.66
CA PRO A 39 6.98 -6.35 5.91
C PRO A 39 5.76 -7.29 5.99
N GLU A 40 4.97 -7.25 7.07
CA GLU A 40 3.75 -8.05 7.18
C GLU A 40 2.66 -7.58 6.20
N ILE A 41 2.56 -6.27 5.94
CA ILE A 41 1.68 -5.72 4.90
C ILE A 41 2.12 -6.23 3.53
N PHE A 42 3.43 -6.20 3.27
CA PHE A 42 4.01 -6.64 2.00
C PHE A 42 3.72 -8.12 1.74
N GLU A 43 3.93 -8.96 2.75
CA GLU A 43 3.70 -10.40 2.69
C GLU A 43 2.21 -10.72 2.50
N ALA A 44 1.32 -10.05 3.24
CA ALA A 44 -0.12 -10.18 3.09
C ALA A 44 -0.61 -9.76 1.69
N MET A 45 -0.08 -8.67 1.14
CA MET A 45 -0.43 -8.20 -0.20
C MET A 45 0.06 -9.16 -1.29
N ILE A 46 1.34 -9.56 -1.24
CA ILE A 46 1.96 -10.42 -2.26
C ILE A 46 1.35 -11.81 -2.26
N ARG A 47 1.19 -12.44 -1.09
CA ARG A 47 0.78 -13.85 -0.99
C ARG A 47 -0.73 -14.05 -0.97
N ARG A 48 -1.47 -13.13 -0.34
CA ARG A 48 -2.90 -13.32 -0.04
C ARG A 48 -3.81 -12.28 -0.69
N ARG A 49 -3.26 -11.26 -1.35
CA ARG A 49 -4.07 -10.17 -1.95
C ARG A 49 -5.02 -9.56 -0.91
N ALA A 50 -4.53 -9.42 0.33
CA ALA A 50 -5.36 -9.09 1.49
C ALA A 50 -5.97 -7.67 1.43
N TYR A 51 -5.43 -6.80 0.56
CA TYR A 51 -5.81 -5.40 0.44
C TYR A 51 -5.95 -5.01 -1.03
N ASP A 52 -6.82 -4.04 -1.31
CA ASP A 52 -6.98 -3.45 -2.64
C ASP A 52 -5.81 -2.53 -2.96
N VAL A 53 -5.33 -1.82 -1.94
CA VAL A 53 -4.21 -0.91 -2.00
C VAL A 53 -3.31 -1.15 -0.81
N SER A 54 -2.00 -1.28 -1.00
CA SER A 54 -1.06 -1.32 0.12
C SER A 54 0.22 -0.58 -0.21
N GLU A 55 0.95 -0.11 0.80
CA GLU A 55 2.36 0.18 0.56
C GLU A 55 3.13 -1.10 0.24
N LEU A 56 4.14 -0.97 -0.63
CA LEU A 56 5.10 -2.02 -0.94
C LEU A 56 6.49 -1.40 -1.07
N GLY A 57 7.49 -2.05 -0.48
CA GLY A 57 8.89 -1.67 -0.70
C GLY A 57 9.31 -1.95 -2.14
N MET A 58 10.12 -1.06 -2.73
CA MET A 58 10.58 -1.19 -4.12
C MET A 58 11.18 -2.57 -4.45
N THR A 59 12.01 -3.12 -3.56
CA THR A 59 12.62 -4.45 -3.74
C THR A 59 11.56 -5.56 -3.79
N TYR A 60 10.50 -5.47 -3.00
CA TYR A 60 9.40 -6.42 -3.01
C TYR A 60 8.57 -6.28 -4.29
N PHE A 61 8.31 -5.04 -4.73
CA PHE A 61 7.62 -4.79 -6.00
C PHE A 61 8.37 -5.38 -7.19
N LEU A 62 9.67 -5.11 -7.33
CA LEU A 62 10.48 -5.64 -8.44
C LEU A 62 10.48 -7.17 -8.47
N ARG A 63 10.40 -7.84 -7.32
CA ARG A 63 10.29 -9.31 -7.24
C ARG A 63 8.98 -9.85 -7.79
N THR A 64 7.94 -9.04 -7.90
CA THR A 64 6.64 -9.47 -8.46
C THR A 64 6.67 -9.57 -9.98
N PHE A 65 7.67 -8.98 -10.64
CA PHE A 65 7.92 -9.13 -12.07
C PHE A 65 8.65 -10.47 -12.30
N HIS A 66 7.88 -11.56 -12.34
CA HIS A 66 8.39 -12.88 -12.75
C HIS A 66 8.45 -12.99 -14.29
N HIS A 67 8.86 -14.16 -14.81
CA HIS A 67 9.26 -14.53 -16.17
C HIS A 67 8.63 -13.80 -17.39
N GLU A 68 7.45 -13.21 -17.27
CA GLU A 68 6.75 -12.51 -18.36
C GLU A 68 6.83 -10.97 -18.28
N TRP A 69 7.64 -10.41 -17.37
CA TRP A 69 7.72 -8.95 -17.12
C TRP A 69 6.36 -8.29 -16.77
N HIS A 70 5.38 -9.10 -16.38
CA HIS A 70 4.08 -8.64 -15.94
C HIS A 70 3.97 -8.77 -14.42
N SER A 71 3.71 -7.64 -13.78
CA SER A 71 3.33 -7.60 -12.38
C SER A 71 1.80 -7.54 -12.26
N PRO A 72 1.18 -8.30 -11.34
CA PRO A 72 -0.25 -8.17 -11.03
C PRO A 72 -0.60 -6.87 -10.28
N PHE A 73 0.38 -5.98 -10.14
CA PHE A 73 0.34 -4.80 -9.31
C PHE A 73 0.63 -3.54 -10.13
N VAL A 74 -0.10 -2.48 -9.82
CA VAL A 74 0.19 -1.14 -10.36
C VAL A 74 0.83 -0.31 -9.26
N ALA A 75 2.07 0.11 -9.50
CA ALA A 75 2.76 1.06 -8.66
C ALA A 75 2.19 2.47 -8.87
N ILE A 76 1.80 3.11 -7.78
CA ILE A 76 1.43 4.52 -7.71
C ILE A 76 2.58 5.24 -7.01
N PRO A 77 3.24 6.23 -7.66
CA PRO A 77 4.39 6.92 -7.10
C PRO A 77 3.95 7.86 -5.96
N VAL A 78 3.74 7.29 -4.78
CA VAL A 78 3.44 8.00 -3.54
C VAL A 78 4.53 7.66 -2.54
N PHE A 79 5.12 8.68 -1.93
CA PHE A 79 6.14 8.51 -0.89
C PHE A 79 5.53 8.85 0.47
N LEU A 80 5.35 7.85 1.32
CA LEU A 80 4.73 8.03 2.64
C LEU A 80 5.74 8.42 3.74
N ALA A 81 7.03 8.16 3.52
CA ALA A 81 8.09 8.51 4.46
C ALA A 81 8.81 9.80 4.05
N SER A 82 8.93 10.76 4.97
CA SER A 82 9.60 12.05 4.76
C SER A 82 11.10 12.07 5.12
N ARG A 83 11.66 10.95 5.61
CA ARG A 83 13.07 10.87 6.03
C ARG A 83 13.88 9.96 5.11
N PHE A 84 14.58 10.59 4.18
CA PHE A 84 15.60 9.99 3.31
C PHE A 84 16.95 9.86 4.08
N GLY A 85 16.94 9.19 5.23
CA GLY A 85 18.11 9.06 6.11
C GLY A 85 18.20 7.66 6.69
N MET A 86 19.21 6.90 6.27
CA MET A 86 19.62 5.57 6.74
C MET A 86 18.48 4.62 7.14
N GLY A 87 17.94 3.87 6.17
CA GLY A 87 17.32 2.56 6.42
C GLY A 87 15.80 2.45 6.25
N GLN A 88 15.06 3.55 6.13
CA GLN A 88 13.62 3.49 5.86
C GLN A 88 13.38 3.57 4.34
N SER A 89 13.15 2.41 3.73
CA SER A 89 12.96 2.22 2.29
C SER A 89 11.82 3.07 1.72
N THR A 90 12.07 3.59 0.52
CA THR A 90 11.09 4.09 -0.44
C THR A 90 9.84 3.21 -0.47
N SER A 91 8.78 3.66 0.20
CA SER A 91 7.50 2.96 0.25
C SER A 91 6.62 3.53 -0.85
N THR A 92 6.31 2.69 -1.84
CA THR A 92 5.45 3.00 -2.99
C THR A 92 4.07 2.41 -2.72
N ILE A 93 3.00 3.17 -2.91
CA ILE A 93 1.65 2.62 -2.83
C ILE A 93 1.38 1.78 -4.06
N ILE A 94 0.84 0.59 -3.87
CA ILE A 94 0.52 -0.37 -4.92
C ILE A 94 -0.95 -0.73 -4.87
N ARG A 95 -1.58 -0.64 -6.04
CA ARG A 95 -2.92 -1.15 -6.26
C ARG A 95 -2.85 -2.59 -6.79
N CYS A 96 -3.61 -3.47 -6.18
CA CYS A 96 -3.90 -4.77 -6.77
C CYS A 96 -4.91 -4.60 -7.91
N ILE A 97 -4.57 -5.06 -9.12
CA ILE A 97 -5.58 -5.26 -10.16
C ILE A 97 -6.14 -6.67 -9.93
N LEU A 98 -7.28 -6.76 -9.27
CA LEU A 98 -8.13 -7.94 -9.39
C LEU A 98 -8.87 -7.79 -10.72
N SER A 99 -8.45 -8.55 -11.74
CA SER A 99 -9.21 -8.75 -12.98
C SER A 99 -10.38 -9.70 -12.73
#